data_AF-A0A1W6KCF1-F1
#
_entry.id   AF-A0A1W6KCF1-F1
#
_cell.length_a   1.000
_cell.length_b   1.000
_cell.length_c   1.000
_cell.angle_alpha   90.00
_cell.angle_beta   90.00
_cell.angle_gamma   90.00
#
_symmetry.space_group_name_H-M   'P 1'
#
loop_
_entity.id
_entity.type
_entity.pdbx_description
1 polymer ?
#
loop_
_entity_poly.entity_id
_entity_poly.type
_entity_poly.pdbx_seq_one_letter_code
_entity_poly.pdbx_strand_id
1 'polypeptide(L)'
;MLGELISELRLQAADRIRNPLLGPFTAAWMVSNWKLLAVLIGSSATVEQRISIIEQNYLNINNLLIAPLLFAIFYALVLPWINFAIQKLQEVANLHRRKHKLEVDTDFLVASVARAEAQANLNRILTKDQLAREQQDEINQLKNELTEMQNLAQTRIAEKEAELEKRKQEYEKRAYRDTSEAEKEKQKIEALRDQLQSERDKARYESERVRAELEHKQREIEKSLSDGFAYQLAESNADFESLLMSKRFRLFYNPSMGLDQSKNIRFGPGGKISEGGNDNENTWRIVNGKLELVQADGHVHSRFFYLPDSQMFIHTGDNDTKSIRGQYIIPDGK
;
A
#
# COMPACT_ATOMS: atom_id res chain seq x y z
N MET A 1 -101.08 -20.31 -57.02
CA MET A 1 -101.78 -21.37 -57.75
C MET A 1 -100.91 -21.99 -58.86
N LEU A 2 -100.95 -21.55 -60.14
CA LEU A 2 -100.19 -22.22 -61.22
C LEU A 2 -98.65 -22.11 -61.06
N GLY A 3 -98.14 -20.96 -60.63
CA GLY A 3 -96.71 -20.77 -60.38
C GLY A 3 -96.17 -21.60 -59.22
N GLU A 4 -96.97 -21.76 -58.16
CA GLU A 4 -96.62 -22.61 -57.00
C GLU A 4 -96.60 -24.08 -57.41
N LEU A 5 -97.60 -24.56 -58.15
CA LEU A 5 -97.63 -25.92 -58.69
C LEU A 5 -96.42 -26.21 -59.60
N ILE A 6 -96.03 -25.27 -60.47
CA ILE A 6 -94.84 -25.44 -61.33
C ILE A 6 -93.57 -25.47 -60.48
N SER A 7 -93.49 -24.66 -59.41
CA SER A 7 -92.33 -24.65 -58.52
C SER A 7 -92.20 -25.94 -57.70
N GLU A 8 -93.33 -26.48 -57.21
CA GLU A 8 -93.38 -27.74 -56.48
C GLU A 8 -93.03 -28.93 -57.39
N LEU A 9 -93.56 -28.94 -58.62
CA LEU A 9 -93.22 -29.93 -59.64
C LEU A 9 -91.74 -29.87 -60.02
N ARG A 10 -91.17 -28.66 -60.14
CA ARG A 10 -89.74 -28.48 -60.42
C ARG A 10 -88.85 -28.99 -59.30
N LEU A 11 -89.21 -28.74 -58.04
CA LEU A 11 -88.47 -29.24 -56.87
C LEU A 11 -88.51 -30.78 -56.82
N GLN A 12 -89.68 -31.37 -56.99
CA GLN A 12 -89.83 -32.83 -57.04
C GLN A 12 -89.11 -33.46 -58.24
N ALA A 13 -89.12 -32.80 -59.41
CA ALA A 13 -88.37 -33.24 -60.57
C ALA A 13 -86.85 -33.16 -60.32
N ALA A 14 -86.37 -32.09 -59.69
CA ALA A 14 -84.95 -31.92 -59.37
C ALA A 14 -84.44 -33.01 -58.40
N ASP A 15 -85.21 -33.35 -57.36
CA ASP A 15 -84.82 -34.41 -56.42
C ASP A 15 -84.81 -35.81 -57.05
N ARG A 16 -85.72 -36.07 -58.00
CA ARG A 16 -85.75 -37.34 -58.74
C ARG A 16 -84.67 -37.43 -59.81
N ILE A 17 -84.30 -36.32 -60.45
CA ILE A 17 -83.19 -36.28 -61.42
C ILE A 17 -81.83 -36.48 -60.73
N ARG A 18 -81.69 -36.06 -59.46
CA ARG A 18 -80.51 -36.35 -58.63
C ARG A 18 -80.36 -37.82 -58.27
N ASN A 19 -81.43 -38.61 -58.36
CA ASN A 19 -81.33 -40.04 -58.14
C ASN A 19 -80.56 -40.70 -59.30
N PRO A 20 -79.49 -41.45 -59.02
CA PRO A 20 -78.58 -41.99 -60.03
C PRO A 20 -79.23 -42.99 -60.99
N LEU A 21 -80.43 -43.50 -60.66
CA LEU A 21 -81.20 -44.38 -61.52
C LEU A 21 -82.38 -43.67 -62.17
N LEU A 22 -83.17 -42.91 -61.40
CA LEU A 22 -84.41 -42.31 -61.92
C LEU A 22 -84.14 -41.21 -62.96
N GLY A 23 -83.11 -40.37 -62.76
CA GLY A 23 -82.74 -39.34 -63.72
C GLY A 23 -82.37 -39.93 -65.09
N PRO A 24 -81.36 -40.81 -65.15
CA PRO A 24 -80.97 -41.49 -66.40
C PRO A 24 -82.09 -42.34 -67.00
N PHE A 25 -82.90 -43.02 -66.17
CA PHE A 25 -84.04 -43.79 -66.64
C PHE A 25 -85.08 -42.91 -67.33
N THR A 26 -85.49 -41.81 -66.71
CA THR A 26 -86.47 -40.87 -67.28
C THR A 26 -85.95 -40.24 -68.57
N ALA A 27 -84.67 -39.84 -68.60
CA ALA A 27 -84.02 -39.33 -69.80
C ALA A 27 -83.98 -40.38 -70.93
N ALA A 28 -83.52 -41.59 -70.63
CA ALA A 28 -83.48 -42.68 -71.60
C ALA A 28 -84.88 -43.08 -72.07
N TRP A 29 -85.87 -43.07 -71.17
CA TRP A 29 -87.26 -43.38 -71.51
C TRP A 29 -87.84 -42.36 -72.47
N MET A 30 -87.64 -41.06 -72.22
CA MET A 30 -88.09 -40.00 -73.12
C MET A 30 -87.43 -40.09 -74.50
N VAL A 31 -86.13 -40.41 -74.54
CA VAL A 31 -85.39 -40.57 -75.79
C VAL A 31 -85.82 -41.83 -76.55
N SER A 32 -86.01 -42.96 -75.88
CA SER A 32 -86.43 -44.22 -76.53
C SER A 32 -87.89 -44.18 -76.98
N ASN A 33 -88.76 -43.48 -76.24
CA ASN A 33 -90.20 -43.40 -76.51
C ASN A 33 -90.61 -42.07 -77.16
N TRP A 34 -89.70 -41.36 -77.83
CA TRP A 34 -89.98 -40.06 -78.43
C TRP A 34 -91.12 -40.09 -79.46
N LYS A 35 -91.27 -41.20 -80.22
CA LYS A 35 -92.35 -41.39 -81.20
C LYS A 35 -93.72 -41.51 -80.52
N LEU A 36 -93.79 -42.20 -79.38
CA LEU A 36 -94.99 -42.31 -78.55
C LEU A 36 -95.43 -40.92 -78.08
N LEU A 37 -94.49 -40.12 -77.55
CA LEU A 37 -94.75 -38.75 -77.09
C LEU A 37 -95.19 -37.84 -78.25
N ALA A 38 -94.56 -37.96 -79.42
CA ALA A 38 -94.90 -37.20 -80.61
C ALA A 38 -96.33 -37.51 -81.11
N VAL A 39 -96.74 -38.78 -81.12
CA VAL A 39 -98.11 -39.18 -81.50
C VAL A 39 -99.13 -38.70 -80.46
N LEU A 40 -98.79 -38.79 -79.16
CA LEU A 40 -99.68 -38.37 -78.08
C LEU A 40 -99.99 -36.87 -78.12
N ILE A 41 -98.96 -36.04 -78.28
CA ILE A 41 -99.06 -34.58 -78.18
C ILE A 41 -99.38 -33.94 -79.55
N GLY A 42 -98.80 -34.45 -80.63
CA GLY A 42 -98.77 -33.78 -81.94
C GLY A 42 -99.66 -34.39 -83.03
N SER A 43 -100.33 -35.52 -82.80
CA SER A 43 -101.20 -36.11 -83.83
C SER A 43 -102.52 -35.34 -83.97
N SER A 44 -103.01 -35.19 -85.21
CA SER A 44 -104.34 -34.63 -85.51
C SER A 44 -105.47 -35.66 -85.47
N ALA A 45 -105.16 -36.94 -85.21
CA ALA A 45 -106.15 -38.02 -85.12
C ALA A 45 -107.10 -37.83 -83.92
N THR A 46 -108.29 -38.46 -83.97
CA THR A 46 -109.19 -38.46 -82.80
C THR A 46 -108.54 -39.19 -81.62
N VAL A 47 -109.03 -38.95 -80.40
CA VAL A 47 -108.44 -39.52 -79.18
C VAL A 47 -108.41 -41.05 -79.26
N GLU A 48 -109.49 -41.66 -79.76
CA GLU A 48 -109.64 -43.10 -79.93
C GLU A 48 -108.63 -43.67 -80.93
N GLN A 49 -108.42 -42.96 -82.04
CA GLN A 49 -107.45 -43.34 -83.07
C GLN A 49 -106.01 -43.25 -82.54
N ARG A 50 -105.67 -42.23 -81.73
CA ARG A 50 -104.34 -42.12 -81.10
C ARG A 50 -104.07 -43.28 -80.15
N ILE A 51 -105.05 -43.64 -79.31
CA ILE A 51 -104.92 -44.76 -78.38
C ILE A 51 -104.67 -46.06 -79.14
N SER A 52 -105.43 -46.33 -80.21
CA SER A 52 -105.26 -47.53 -81.04
C SER A 52 -103.88 -47.59 -81.73
N ILE A 53 -103.40 -46.45 -82.26
CA ILE A 53 -102.05 -46.35 -82.83
C ILE A 53 -100.98 -46.65 -81.78
N ILE A 54 -101.16 -46.16 -80.55
CA ILE A 54 -100.23 -46.38 -79.43
C ILE A 54 -100.19 -47.84 -79.01
N GLU A 55 -101.36 -48.44 -78.83
CA GLU A 55 -101.51 -49.83 -78.38
C GLU A 55 -100.85 -50.81 -79.33
N GLN A 56 -101.03 -50.61 -80.64
CA GLN A 56 -100.52 -51.53 -81.66
C GLN A 56 -99.01 -51.37 -81.92
N ASN A 57 -98.46 -50.15 -81.79
CA ASN A 57 -97.11 -49.86 -82.30
C ASN A 57 -96.07 -49.53 -81.22
N TYR A 58 -96.50 -49.04 -80.05
CA TYR A 58 -95.58 -48.43 -79.08
C TYR A 58 -95.59 -49.05 -77.67
N LEU A 59 -96.52 -49.97 -77.36
CA LEU A 59 -96.61 -50.63 -76.03
C LEU A 59 -95.69 -51.86 -75.85
N ASN A 60 -94.61 -51.98 -76.63
CA ASN A 60 -93.67 -53.08 -76.42
C ASN A 60 -92.85 -52.87 -75.13
N ILE A 61 -93.04 -53.73 -74.13
CA ILE A 61 -92.39 -53.67 -72.80
C ILE A 61 -90.86 -53.57 -72.88
N ASN A 62 -90.24 -54.21 -73.87
CA ASN A 62 -88.78 -54.19 -74.01
C ASN A 62 -88.26 -52.77 -74.31
N ASN A 63 -88.93 -52.06 -75.21
CA ASN A 63 -88.55 -50.70 -75.60
C ASN A 63 -89.10 -49.66 -74.61
N LEU A 64 -90.28 -49.95 -74.03
CA LEU A 64 -90.96 -49.04 -73.12
C LEU A 64 -90.26 -48.98 -71.77
N LEU A 65 -89.82 -50.09 -71.20
CA LEU A 65 -89.30 -50.13 -69.83
C LEU A 65 -87.90 -50.75 -69.72
N ILE A 66 -87.65 -51.89 -70.37
CA ILE A 66 -86.41 -52.66 -70.13
C ILE A 66 -85.18 -51.94 -70.69
N ALA A 67 -85.23 -51.44 -71.92
CA ALA A 67 -84.10 -50.74 -72.53
C ALA A 67 -83.70 -49.45 -71.77
N PRO A 68 -84.63 -48.55 -71.40
CA PRO A 68 -84.32 -47.41 -70.54
C PRO A 68 -83.78 -47.80 -69.16
N LEU A 69 -84.30 -48.89 -68.57
CA LEU A 69 -83.85 -49.39 -67.26
C LEU A 69 -82.42 -49.93 -67.31
N LEU A 70 -82.09 -50.72 -68.33
CA LEU A 70 -80.73 -51.24 -68.52
C LEU A 70 -79.74 -50.11 -68.77
N PHE A 71 -80.09 -49.09 -69.57
CA PHE A 71 -79.25 -47.92 -69.76
C PHE A 71 -79.02 -47.16 -68.44
N ALA A 72 -80.07 -46.96 -67.64
CA ALA A 72 -79.94 -46.27 -66.35
C ALA A 72 -79.04 -47.03 -65.37
N ILE A 73 -79.18 -48.36 -65.29
CA ILE A 73 -78.31 -49.22 -64.47
C ILE A 73 -76.86 -49.14 -64.98
N PHE A 74 -76.66 -49.25 -66.29
CA PHE A 74 -75.34 -49.15 -66.90
C PHE A 74 -74.69 -47.79 -66.61
N TYR A 75 -75.42 -46.69 -66.80
CA TYR A 75 -74.95 -45.34 -66.50
C TYR A 75 -74.59 -45.18 -65.01
N ALA A 76 -75.45 -45.64 -64.10
CA ALA A 76 -75.21 -45.57 -62.67
C ALA A 76 -73.97 -46.36 -62.23
N LEU A 77 -73.66 -47.47 -62.89
CA LEU A 77 -72.47 -48.27 -62.61
C LEU A 77 -71.20 -47.67 -63.23
N VAL A 78 -71.27 -47.12 -64.45
CA VAL A 78 -70.09 -46.64 -65.20
C VAL A 78 -69.64 -45.25 -64.76
N LEU A 79 -70.57 -44.36 -64.43
CA LEU A 79 -70.25 -42.97 -64.07
C LEU A 79 -69.27 -42.83 -62.89
N PRO A 80 -69.39 -43.59 -61.78
CA PRO A 80 -68.42 -43.56 -60.69
C PRO A 80 -66.99 -43.89 -61.15
N TRP A 81 -66.82 -44.85 -62.06
CA TRP A 81 -65.51 -45.24 -62.57
C TRP A 81 -64.89 -44.17 -63.48
N ILE A 82 -65.71 -43.52 -64.32
CA ILE A 82 -65.27 -42.38 -65.13
C ILE A 82 -64.81 -41.24 -64.23
N ASN A 83 -65.61 -40.90 -63.21
CA ASN A 83 -65.25 -39.86 -62.24
C ASN A 83 -63.96 -40.21 -61.49
N PHE A 84 -63.80 -41.46 -61.06
CA PHE A 84 -62.60 -41.93 -60.40
C PHE A 84 -61.36 -41.84 -61.30
N ALA A 85 -61.47 -42.21 -62.58
CA ALA A 85 -60.38 -42.10 -63.54
C ALA A 85 -59.94 -40.64 -63.76
N ILE A 86 -60.90 -39.72 -63.89
CA ILE A 86 -60.63 -38.28 -64.00
C ILE A 86 -59.94 -37.76 -62.72
N GLN A 87 -60.43 -38.14 -61.54
CA GLN A 87 -59.83 -37.76 -60.27
C GLN A 87 -58.39 -38.26 -60.15
N LYS A 88 -58.12 -39.52 -60.53
CA LYS A 88 -56.77 -40.08 -60.52
C LYS A 88 -55.82 -39.35 -61.44
N LEU A 89 -56.27 -38.97 -62.64
CA LEU A 89 -55.47 -38.18 -63.57
C LEU A 89 -55.13 -36.80 -62.98
N GLN A 90 -56.11 -36.13 -62.36
CA GLN A 90 -55.91 -34.85 -61.70
C GLN A 90 -54.98 -34.95 -60.48
N GLU A 91 -55.08 -36.01 -59.68
CA GLU A 91 -54.20 -36.27 -58.53
C GLU A 91 -52.74 -36.36 -58.94
N VAL A 92 -52.42 -37.04 -60.05
CA VAL A 92 -51.04 -37.17 -60.54
C VAL A 92 -50.45 -35.81 -60.89
N ALA A 93 -51.20 -34.96 -61.61
CA ALA A 93 -50.76 -33.62 -61.96
C ALA A 93 -50.58 -32.74 -60.72
N ASN A 94 -51.53 -32.82 -59.78
CA ASN A 94 -51.46 -32.08 -58.51
C ASN A 94 -50.29 -32.53 -57.63
N LEU A 95 -49.97 -33.83 -57.61
CA LEU A 95 -48.84 -34.37 -56.86
C LEU A 95 -47.51 -33.89 -57.42
N HIS A 96 -47.34 -33.90 -58.75
CA HIS A 96 -46.15 -33.33 -59.39
C HIS A 96 -46.00 -31.84 -59.08
N ARG A 97 -47.09 -31.07 -59.19
CA ARG A 97 -47.08 -29.64 -58.88
C ARG A 97 -46.72 -29.37 -57.41
N ARG A 98 -47.24 -30.16 -56.47
CA ARG A 98 -46.91 -30.04 -55.04
C ARG A 98 -45.45 -30.37 -54.76
N LYS A 99 -44.91 -31.44 -55.36
CA LYS A 99 -43.50 -31.81 -55.22
C LYS A 99 -42.58 -30.72 -55.74
N HIS A 100 -42.82 -30.23 -56.96
CA HIS A 100 -42.01 -29.17 -57.54
C HIS A 100 -42.07 -27.89 -56.72
N LYS A 101 -43.25 -27.51 -56.20
CA LYS A 101 -43.37 -26.36 -55.31
C LYS A 101 -42.54 -26.56 -54.02
N LEU A 102 -42.61 -27.73 -53.41
CA LEU A 102 -41.84 -28.04 -52.20
C LEU A 102 -40.33 -27.97 -52.45
N GLU A 103 -39.86 -28.46 -53.59
CA GLU A 103 -38.46 -28.40 -54.00
C GLU A 103 -37.99 -26.96 -54.17
N VAL A 104 -38.75 -26.15 -54.92
CA VAL A 104 -38.45 -24.71 -55.11
C VAL A 104 -38.46 -23.95 -53.78
N ASP A 105 -39.45 -24.21 -52.91
CA ASP A 105 -39.51 -23.59 -51.59
C ASP A 105 -38.30 -24.01 -50.71
N THR A 106 -37.87 -25.26 -50.81
CA THR A 106 -36.69 -25.78 -50.09
C THR A 106 -35.41 -25.12 -50.59
N ASP A 107 -35.21 -25.06 -51.90
CA ASP A 107 -34.03 -24.41 -52.50
C ASP A 107 -33.96 -22.93 -52.14
N PHE A 108 -35.12 -22.25 -52.15
CA PHE A 108 -35.22 -20.87 -51.69
C PHE A 108 -34.82 -20.71 -50.22
N LEU A 109 -35.30 -21.59 -49.34
CA LEU A 109 -34.95 -21.56 -47.91
C LEU A 109 -33.46 -21.82 -47.68
N VAL A 110 -32.87 -22.78 -48.39
CA VAL A 110 -31.43 -23.08 -48.32
C VAL A 110 -30.61 -21.87 -48.77
N ALA A 111 -30.97 -21.27 -49.91
CA ALA A 111 -30.31 -20.07 -50.41
C ALA A 111 -30.45 -18.88 -49.44
N SER A 112 -31.62 -18.75 -48.80
CA SER A 112 -31.88 -17.71 -47.79
C SER A 112 -31.01 -17.88 -46.55
N VAL A 113 -30.89 -19.11 -46.03
CA VAL A 113 -30.02 -19.44 -44.88
C VAL A 113 -28.56 -19.18 -45.23
N ALA A 114 -28.09 -19.67 -46.38
CA ALA A 114 -26.72 -19.43 -46.82
C ALA A 114 -26.39 -17.93 -46.94
N ARG A 115 -27.34 -17.12 -47.44
CA ARG A 115 -27.18 -15.66 -47.49
C ARG A 115 -27.13 -15.05 -46.08
N ALA A 116 -28.00 -15.49 -45.17
CA ALA A 116 -28.00 -15.01 -43.79
C ALA A 116 -26.69 -15.34 -43.06
N GLU A 117 -26.17 -16.56 -43.24
CA GLU A 117 -24.88 -16.98 -42.69
C GLU A 117 -23.71 -16.18 -43.29
N ALA A 118 -23.70 -15.95 -44.60
CA ALA A 118 -22.70 -15.10 -45.24
C ALA A 118 -22.72 -13.67 -44.68
N GLN A 119 -23.90 -13.10 -44.48
CA GLN A 119 -24.05 -11.77 -43.89
C GLN A 119 -23.61 -11.75 -42.42
N ALA A 120 -23.96 -12.77 -41.63
CA ALA A 120 -23.52 -12.90 -40.24
C ALA A 120 -22.00 -13.04 -40.14
N ASN A 121 -21.39 -13.84 -41.02
CA ASN A 121 -19.93 -13.98 -41.11
C ASN A 121 -19.26 -12.67 -41.50
N LEU A 122 -19.79 -11.94 -42.49
CA LEU A 122 -19.30 -10.63 -42.88
C LEU A 122 -19.36 -9.65 -41.71
N ASN A 123 -20.52 -9.55 -41.03
CA ASN A 123 -20.69 -8.69 -39.87
C ASN A 123 -19.69 -9.06 -38.76
N ARG A 124 -19.48 -10.36 -38.50
CA ARG A 124 -18.50 -10.83 -37.50
C ARG A 124 -17.08 -10.41 -37.86
N ILE A 125 -16.70 -10.48 -39.14
CA ILE A 125 -15.39 -10.04 -39.62
C ILE A 125 -15.26 -8.51 -39.46
N LEU A 126 -16.28 -7.75 -39.84
CA LEU A 126 -16.30 -6.28 -39.69
C LEU A 126 -16.18 -5.86 -38.23
N THR A 127 -16.95 -6.48 -37.32
CA THR A 127 -16.84 -6.20 -35.87
C THR A 127 -15.47 -6.55 -35.33
N LYS A 128 -14.86 -7.66 -35.79
CA LYS A 128 -13.48 -8.01 -35.40
C LYS A 128 -12.46 -7.00 -35.90
N ASP A 129 -12.60 -6.52 -37.14
CA ASP A 129 -11.70 -5.49 -37.69
C ASP A 129 -11.85 -4.16 -36.93
N GLN A 130 -13.09 -3.75 -36.62
CA GLN A 130 -13.36 -2.57 -35.80
C GLN A 130 -12.72 -2.68 -34.42
N LEU A 131 -12.93 -3.80 -33.72
CA LEU A 131 -12.34 -4.03 -32.41
C LEU A 131 -10.80 -4.04 -32.47
N ALA A 132 -10.22 -4.63 -33.52
CA ALA A 132 -8.78 -4.63 -33.71
C ALA A 132 -8.23 -3.20 -33.93
N ARG A 133 -8.95 -2.35 -34.67
CA ARG A 133 -8.58 -0.93 -34.83
C ARG A 133 -8.69 -0.15 -33.52
N GLU A 134 -9.78 -0.33 -32.77
CA GLU A 134 -9.97 0.30 -31.46
C GLU A 134 -8.86 -0.10 -30.48
N GLN A 135 -8.53 -1.41 -30.41
CA GLN A 135 -7.42 -1.90 -29.61
C GLN A 135 -6.07 -1.33 -30.07
N GLN A 136 -5.86 -1.17 -31.38
CA GLN A 136 -4.64 -0.59 -31.92
C GLN A 136 -4.51 0.90 -31.55
N ASP A 137 -5.62 1.64 -31.57
CA ASP A 137 -5.68 3.04 -31.16
C ASP A 137 -5.41 3.19 -29.65
N GLU A 138 -5.99 2.32 -28.82
CA GLU A 138 -5.72 2.27 -27.37
C GLU A 138 -4.25 1.94 -27.08
N ILE A 139 -3.67 0.95 -27.79
CA ILE A 139 -2.24 0.64 -27.70
C ILE A 139 -1.38 1.85 -28.08
N ASN A 140 -1.76 2.60 -29.11
CA ASN A 140 -1.03 3.79 -29.54
C ASN A 140 -1.14 4.92 -28.50
N GLN A 141 -2.32 5.12 -27.90
CA GLN A 141 -2.51 6.08 -26.81
C GLN A 141 -1.66 5.71 -25.60
N LEU A 142 -1.71 4.46 -25.12
CA LEU A 142 -0.91 3.98 -24.00
C LEU A 142 0.60 4.09 -24.28
N LYS A 143 1.04 3.86 -25.51
CA LYS A 143 2.44 4.06 -25.91
C LYS A 143 2.85 5.54 -25.82
N ASN A 144 1.98 6.45 -26.23
CA ASN A 144 2.24 7.89 -26.12
C ASN A 144 2.31 8.31 -24.66
N GLU A 145 1.35 7.89 -23.83
CA GLU A 145 1.34 8.16 -22.38
C GLU A 145 2.59 7.60 -21.68
N LEU A 146 3.01 6.39 -22.05
CA LEU A 146 4.23 5.77 -21.52
C LEU A 146 5.47 6.60 -21.89
N THR A 147 5.53 7.07 -23.14
CA THR A 147 6.63 7.91 -23.63
C THR A 147 6.67 9.24 -22.90
N GLU A 148 5.52 9.88 -22.67
CA GLU A 148 5.41 11.11 -21.88
C GLU A 148 5.84 10.90 -20.43
N MET A 149 5.39 9.81 -19.79
CA MET A 149 5.80 9.46 -18.43
C MET A 149 7.31 9.19 -18.34
N GLN A 150 7.88 8.48 -19.31
CA GLN A 150 9.32 8.24 -19.38
C GLN A 150 10.11 9.54 -19.51
N ASN A 151 9.69 10.45 -20.40
CA ASN A 151 10.32 11.76 -20.56
C ASN A 151 10.22 12.62 -19.28
N LEU A 152 9.07 12.58 -18.60
CA LEU A 152 8.87 13.27 -17.32
C LEU A 152 9.78 12.69 -16.23
N ALA A 153 9.86 11.36 -16.13
CA ALA A 153 10.73 10.69 -15.18
C ALA A 153 12.21 11.00 -15.45
N GLN A 154 12.63 11.00 -16.72
CA GLN A 154 13.99 11.34 -17.11
C GLN A 154 14.34 12.79 -16.74
N THR A 155 13.41 13.73 -16.99
CA THR A 155 13.57 15.13 -16.57
C THR A 155 13.73 15.25 -15.05
N ARG A 156 12.89 14.56 -14.28
CA ARG A 156 12.97 14.57 -12.80
C ARG A 156 14.29 13.97 -12.29
N ILE A 157 14.78 12.90 -12.92
CA ILE A 157 16.07 12.30 -12.59
C ILE A 157 17.19 13.32 -12.86
N ALA A 158 17.21 13.93 -14.05
CA ALA A 158 18.21 14.94 -14.40
C ALA A 158 18.19 16.15 -13.45
N GLU A 159 17.01 16.62 -13.04
CA GLU A 159 16.87 17.68 -12.04
C GLU A 159 17.44 17.26 -10.67
N LYS A 160 17.17 16.03 -10.24
CA LYS A 160 17.69 15.50 -8.97
C LYS A 160 19.19 15.28 -9.00
N GLU A 161 19.74 14.83 -10.12
CA GLU A 161 21.19 14.71 -10.32
C GLU A 161 21.86 16.09 -10.26
N ALA A 162 21.28 17.10 -10.92
CA ALA A 162 21.78 18.47 -10.85
C ALA A 162 21.69 19.06 -9.44
N GLU A 163 20.62 18.78 -8.68
CA GLU A 163 20.49 19.17 -7.27
C GLU A 163 21.56 18.48 -6.40
N LEU A 164 21.78 17.18 -6.61
CA LEU A 164 22.78 16.39 -5.90
C LEU A 164 24.19 16.94 -6.15
N GLU A 165 24.51 17.27 -7.40
CA GLU A 165 25.82 17.80 -7.77
C GLU A 165 26.06 19.19 -7.15
N LYS A 166 25.04 20.06 -7.13
CA LYS A 166 25.13 21.33 -6.40
C LYS A 166 25.39 21.12 -4.91
N ARG A 167 24.64 20.22 -4.27
CA ARG A 167 24.86 19.87 -2.85
C ARG A 167 26.27 19.33 -2.63
N LYS A 168 26.75 18.45 -3.51
CA LYS A 168 28.10 17.88 -3.43
C LYS A 168 29.16 18.97 -3.48
N GLN A 169 29.06 19.92 -4.42
CA GLN A 169 29.97 21.06 -4.52
C GLN A 169 29.89 21.97 -3.28
N GLU A 170 28.71 22.18 -2.70
CA GLU A 170 28.55 22.93 -1.45
C GLU A 170 29.23 22.21 -0.27
N TYR A 171 29.07 20.89 -0.16
CA TYR A 171 29.75 20.07 0.83
C TYR A 171 31.27 20.11 0.67
N GLU A 172 31.79 19.97 -0.56
CA GLU A 172 33.23 20.06 -0.84
C GLU A 172 33.79 21.44 -0.48
N LYS A 173 33.07 22.53 -0.83
CA LYS A 173 33.46 23.90 -0.44
C LYS A 173 33.45 24.09 1.08
N ARG A 174 32.46 23.54 1.79
CA ARG A 174 32.39 23.61 3.26
C ARG A 174 33.54 22.83 3.88
N ALA A 175 33.77 21.59 3.45
CA ALA A 175 34.87 20.77 3.93
C ALA A 175 36.23 21.47 3.73
N TYR A 176 36.46 22.07 2.55
CA TYR A 176 37.68 22.83 2.28
C TYR A 176 37.84 24.05 3.21
N ARG A 177 36.76 24.81 3.45
CA ARG A 177 36.77 25.94 4.40
C ARG A 177 37.10 25.49 5.81
N ASP A 178 36.43 24.44 6.30
CA ASP A 178 36.63 23.92 7.64
C ASP A 178 38.08 23.42 7.82
N THR A 179 38.64 22.73 6.81
CA THR A 179 40.06 22.34 6.84
C THR A 179 41.01 23.55 6.83
N SER A 180 40.73 24.58 6.03
CA SER A 180 41.56 25.78 5.97
C SER A 180 41.50 26.59 7.29
N GLU A 181 40.34 26.66 7.94
CA GLU A 181 40.17 27.28 9.24
C GLU A 181 40.90 26.50 10.34
N ALA A 182 40.80 25.16 10.33
CA ALA A 182 41.55 24.31 11.23
C ALA A 182 43.08 24.47 11.08
N GLU A 183 43.58 24.60 9.84
CA GLU A 183 45.00 24.85 9.57
C GLU A 183 45.45 26.22 10.13
N LYS A 184 44.63 27.27 9.97
CA LYS A 184 44.90 28.60 10.54
C LYS A 184 44.89 28.60 12.06
N GLU A 185 43.94 27.91 12.69
CA GLU A 185 43.90 27.77 14.15
C GLU A 185 45.10 26.96 14.66
N LYS A 186 45.52 25.91 13.95
CA LYS A 186 46.73 25.17 14.28
C LYS A 186 47.99 26.06 14.21
N GLN A 187 48.12 26.89 13.16
CA GLN A 187 49.22 27.86 13.05
C GLN A 187 49.20 28.90 14.19
N LYS A 188 48.02 29.40 14.58
CA LYS A 188 47.90 30.30 15.74
C LYS A 188 48.31 29.60 17.03
N ILE A 189 47.88 28.37 17.24
CA ILE A 189 48.25 27.56 18.43
C ILE A 189 49.76 27.34 18.46
N GLU A 190 50.38 27.07 17.32
CA GLU A 190 51.83 26.90 17.20
C GLU A 190 52.59 28.20 17.51
N ALA A 191 52.16 29.33 16.95
CA ALA A 191 52.72 30.64 17.28
C ALA A 191 52.54 31.02 18.77
N LEU A 192 51.38 30.71 19.35
CA LEU A 192 51.11 30.88 20.78
C LEU A 192 52.02 30.01 21.65
N ARG A 193 52.30 28.77 21.22
CA ARG A 193 53.24 27.88 21.91
C ARG A 193 54.66 28.44 21.87
N ASP A 194 55.11 28.93 20.72
CA ASP A 194 56.44 29.52 20.58
C ASP A 194 56.58 30.79 21.42
N GLN A 195 55.55 31.64 21.44
CA GLN A 195 55.52 32.83 22.29
C GLN A 195 55.56 32.45 23.78
N LEU A 196 54.74 31.49 24.21
CA LEU A 196 54.72 31.02 25.59
C LEU A 196 56.07 30.41 25.99
N GLN A 197 56.73 29.69 25.08
CA GLN A 197 58.05 29.12 25.31
C GLN A 197 59.12 30.21 25.44
N SER A 198 59.09 31.23 24.59
CA SER A 198 59.96 32.41 24.69
C SER A 198 59.74 33.17 26.01
N GLU A 199 58.50 33.36 26.44
CA GLU A 199 58.18 33.97 27.74
C GLU A 199 58.66 33.12 28.91
N ARG A 200 58.49 31.79 28.84
CA ARG A 200 59.03 30.85 29.83
C ARG A 200 60.55 30.92 29.92
N ASP A 201 61.24 30.98 28.79
CA ASP A 201 62.71 31.08 28.75
C ASP A 201 63.19 32.42 29.32
N LYS A 202 62.50 33.53 29.01
CA LYS A 202 62.77 34.85 29.62
C LYS A 202 62.53 34.82 31.13
N ALA A 203 61.39 34.31 31.58
CA ALA A 203 61.06 34.19 33.00
C ALA A 203 62.06 33.28 33.73
N ARG A 204 62.51 32.21 33.09
CA ARG A 204 63.57 31.34 33.61
C ARG A 204 64.89 32.09 33.73
N TYR A 205 65.30 32.81 32.69
CA TYR A 205 66.52 33.63 32.73
C TYR A 205 66.46 34.71 33.82
N GLU A 206 65.33 35.40 33.94
CA GLU A 206 65.12 36.37 35.01
C GLU A 206 65.12 35.73 36.40
N SER A 207 64.49 34.56 36.57
CA SER A 207 64.52 33.81 37.81
C SER A 207 65.92 33.35 38.18
N GLU A 208 66.71 32.85 37.22
CA GLU A 208 68.12 32.49 37.40
C GLU A 208 68.96 33.71 37.79
N ARG A 209 68.72 34.88 37.16
CA ARG A 209 69.38 36.15 37.52
C ARG A 209 69.03 36.61 38.94
N VAL A 210 67.75 36.61 39.30
CA VAL A 210 67.27 36.98 40.64
C VAL A 210 67.83 36.02 41.69
N ARG A 211 67.88 34.72 41.39
CA ARG A 211 68.47 33.71 42.26
C ARG A 211 69.96 33.96 42.49
N ALA A 212 70.73 34.27 41.44
CA ALA A 212 72.14 34.61 41.57
C ALA A 212 72.35 35.89 42.41
N GLU A 213 71.48 36.90 42.26
CA GLU A 213 71.51 38.12 43.07
C GLU A 213 71.17 37.83 44.55
N LEU A 214 70.18 36.97 44.81
CA LEU A 214 69.84 36.51 46.17
C LEU A 214 70.98 35.73 46.81
N GLU A 215 71.64 34.83 46.07
CA GLU A 215 72.81 34.08 46.55
C GLU A 215 74.01 35.00 46.84
N HIS A 216 74.15 36.09 46.08
CA HIS A 216 75.13 37.14 46.38
C HIS A 216 74.78 37.89 47.67
N LYS A 217 73.53 38.34 47.81
CA LYS A 217 73.04 39.01 49.03
C LYS A 217 73.11 38.11 50.26
N GLN A 218 72.80 36.81 50.14
CA GLN A 218 72.95 35.84 51.22
C GLN A 218 74.42 35.70 51.63
N ARG A 219 75.36 35.68 50.69
CA ARG A 219 76.80 35.69 50.99
C ARG A 219 77.26 36.98 51.67
N GLU A 220 76.72 38.14 51.30
CA GLU A 220 77.00 39.40 52.00
C GLU A 220 76.42 39.40 53.43
N ILE A 221 75.21 38.87 53.59
CA ILE A 221 74.55 38.70 54.89
C ILE A 221 75.35 37.72 55.77
N GLU A 222 75.78 36.56 55.27
CA GLU A 222 76.66 35.62 55.98
C GLU A 222 78.01 36.27 56.35
N LYS A 223 78.55 37.13 55.50
CA LYS A 223 79.78 37.88 55.79
C LYS A 223 79.56 38.95 56.86
N SER A 224 78.36 39.52 56.96
CA SER A 224 77.96 40.45 58.03
C SER A 224 77.55 39.75 59.34
N LEU A 225 77.13 38.49 59.27
CA LEU A 225 76.80 37.63 60.41
C LEU A 225 78.02 36.90 60.99
N SER A 226 79.18 36.96 60.30
CA SER A 226 80.46 36.42 60.77
C SER A 226 81.11 37.26 61.88
N ASP A 227 80.66 38.51 62.09
CA ASP A 227 81.04 39.35 63.23
C ASP A 227 79.82 39.54 64.15
N GLY A 228 79.52 38.48 64.91
CA GLY A 228 78.62 38.55 66.05
C GLY A 228 77.30 37.83 65.85
N PHE A 229 77.21 36.57 66.31
CA PHE A 229 76.26 36.15 67.35
C PHE A 229 76.44 34.66 67.64
N ALA A 230 77.35 34.36 68.56
CA ALA A 230 77.32 33.13 69.33
C ALA A 230 76.70 33.47 70.69
N TYR A 231 75.39 33.34 70.85
CA TYR A 231 74.70 33.18 72.14
C TYR A 231 73.21 32.89 71.86
N GLN A 232 72.62 31.99 72.65
CA GLN A 232 71.19 31.64 72.73
C GLN A 232 70.64 30.59 71.74
N LEU A 233 70.96 29.33 72.02
CA LEU A 233 70.11 28.20 71.65
C LEU A 233 70.07 27.17 72.80
N ALA A 234 69.56 27.60 73.96
CA ALA A 234 69.30 26.71 75.11
C ALA A 234 68.23 27.25 76.09
N GLU A 235 67.43 28.24 75.70
CA GLU A 235 66.50 28.95 76.59
C GLU A 235 65.05 29.00 76.04
N SER A 236 64.62 28.00 75.24
CA SER A 236 63.32 28.06 74.53
C SER A 236 62.36 26.89 74.75
N ASN A 237 62.57 26.01 75.73
CA ASN A 237 61.60 24.93 76.02
C ASN A 237 60.62 25.28 77.15
N ALA A 238 61.05 26.00 78.19
CA ALA A 238 60.16 26.40 79.29
C ALA A 238 59.10 27.45 78.88
N ASP A 239 59.48 28.38 77.98
CA ASP A 239 58.57 29.41 77.46
C ASP A 239 57.55 28.86 76.46
N PHE A 240 57.90 27.80 75.73
CA PHE A 240 56.98 27.13 74.81
C PHE A 240 55.89 26.36 75.56
N GLU A 241 56.26 25.66 76.64
CA GLU A 241 55.32 24.94 77.47
C GLU A 241 54.35 25.92 78.18
N SER A 242 54.86 27.03 78.70
CA SER A 242 54.01 28.05 79.33
C SER A 242 53.03 28.69 78.33
N LEU A 243 53.48 28.98 77.09
CA LEU A 243 52.62 29.48 76.02
C LEU A 243 51.50 28.51 75.67
N LEU A 244 51.82 27.23 75.49
CA LEU A 244 50.85 26.19 75.13
C LEU A 244 49.82 25.96 76.24
N MET A 245 50.23 26.05 77.51
CA MET A 245 49.34 25.91 78.66
C MET A 245 48.55 27.20 78.98
N SER A 246 49.03 28.37 78.53
CA SER A 246 48.42 29.67 78.88
C SER A 246 47.06 29.93 78.24
N LYS A 247 46.76 29.29 77.10
CA LYS A 247 45.57 29.58 76.30
C LYS A 247 45.03 28.35 75.60
N ARG A 248 43.79 28.48 75.14
CA ARG A 248 43.13 27.46 74.32
C ARG A 248 43.53 27.67 72.87
N PHE A 249 43.62 26.59 72.13
CA PHE A 249 43.99 26.59 70.72
C PHE A 249 42.94 25.88 69.89
N ARG A 250 42.95 26.14 68.58
CA ARG A 250 42.13 25.45 67.58
C ARG A 250 43.04 24.78 66.57
N LEU A 251 42.93 23.44 66.50
CA LEU A 251 43.62 22.61 65.53
C LEU A 251 42.73 22.42 64.30
N PHE A 252 43.22 22.83 63.13
CA PHE A 252 42.61 22.56 61.84
C PHE A 252 43.23 21.28 61.28
N TYR A 253 42.55 20.14 61.48
CA TYR A 253 43.11 18.82 61.20
C TYR A 253 42.93 18.39 59.74
N ASN A 254 42.01 19.02 58.99
CA ASN A 254 41.87 18.84 57.54
C ASN A 254 41.40 20.13 56.83
N PRO A 255 42.27 21.14 56.65
CA PRO A 255 41.88 22.43 56.07
C PRO A 255 41.39 22.34 54.62
N SER A 256 41.79 21.31 53.89
CA SER A 256 41.42 21.11 52.47
C SER A 256 39.91 20.84 52.27
N MET A 257 39.21 20.43 53.33
CA MET A 257 37.78 20.08 53.30
C MET A 257 36.89 21.18 53.91
N GLY A 258 37.45 22.36 54.24
CA GLY A 258 36.73 23.51 54.80
C GLY A 258 37.08 23.83 56.25
N LEU A 259 36.78 25.07 56.69
CA LEU A 259 37.13 25.60 58.01
C LEU A 259 36.44 24.87 59.18
N ASP A 260 35.38 24.11 58.89
CA ASP A 260 34.62 23.32 59.87
C ASP A 260 35.37 22.05 60.32
N GLN A 261 36.42 21.64 59.60
CA GLN A 261 37.29 20.53 59.99
C GLN A 261 38.37 20.99 60.98
N SER A 262 37.88 21.54 62.09
CA SER A 262 38.69 22.04 63.20
C SER A 262 38.14 21.57 64.54
N LYS A 263 39.00 21.51 65.55
CA LYS A 263 38.61 21.22 66.93
C LYS A 263 39.41 22.07 67.89
N ASN A 264 38.81 22.38 69.03
CA ASN A 264 39.53 23.07 70.09
C ASN A 264 40.41 22.07 70.84
N ILE A 265 41.63 22.49 71.16
CA ILE A 265 42.64 21.71 71.85
C ILE A 265 43.23 22.55 73.00
N ARG A 266 43.42 21.91 74.16
CA ARG A 266 44.04 22.53 75.34
C ARG A 266 45.16 21.67 75.88
N PHE A 267 46.35 22.25 75.97
CA PHE A 267 47.54 21.57 76.48
C PHE A 267 47.57 21.64 78.00
N GLY A 268 47.65 20.49 78.65
CA GLY A 268 47.73 20.35 80.09
C GLY A 268 49.15 20.00 80.57
N PRO A 269 49.41 20.13 81.88
CA PRO A 269 50.71 19.81 82.46
C PRO A 269 51.07 18.32 82.26
N GLY A 270 52.37 18.03 82.19
CA GLY A 270 52.89 16.66 82.02
C GLY A 270 52.65 16.08 80.62
N GLY A 271 52.50 16.91 79.59
CA GLY A 271 52.33 16.45 78.21
C GLY A 271 50.94 15.89 77.89
N LYS A 272 49.95 16.08 78.76
CA LYS A 272 48.58 15.59 78.53
C LYS A 272 47.75 16.60 77.73
N ILE A 273 46.96 16.14 76.78
CA ILE A 273 45.94 16.98 76.15
C ILE A 273 44.68 16.96 77.02
N SER A 274 44.34 18.12 77.58
CA SER A 274 43.26 18.29 78.56
C SER A 274 41.88 18.51 77.92
N GLU A 275 41.85 18.98 76.67
CA GLU A 275 40.63 19.18 75.89
C GLU A 275 40.94 18.85 74.42
N GLY A 276 40.00 18.21 73.72
CA GLY A 276 40.12 17.91 72.29
C GLY A 276 41.05 16.75 71.92
N GLY A 277 41.57 16.02 72.91
CA GLY A 277 42.40 14.84 72.68
C GLY A 277 41.59 13.64 72.17
N ASN A 278 42.23 12.76 71.41
CA ASN A 278 41.70 11.48 70.93
C ASN A 278 42.88 10.49 70.79
N ASP A 279 42.69 9.35 70.12
CA ASP A 279 43.75 8.36 69.92
C ASP A 279 44.93 8.86 69.06
N ASN A 280 44.68 9.88 68.22
CA ASN A 280 45.67 10.51 67.36
C ASN A 280 46.44 11.62 68.06
N GLU A 281 45.76 12.44 68.87
CA GLU A 281 46.37 13.49 69.69
C GLU A 281 46.11 13.16 71.16
N ASN A 282 46.88 12.21 71.71
CA ASN A 282 46.73 11.73 73.08
C ASN A 282 47.60 12.52 74.07
N THR A 283 48.87 12.71 73.70
CA THR A 283 49.86 13.48 74.46
C THR A 283 50.59 14.47 73.56
N TRP A 284 51.35 15.39 74.15
CA TRP A 284 52.15 16.38 73.45
C TRP A 284 53.52 16.53 74.10
N ARG A 285 54.51 16.98 73.32
CA ARG A 285 55.86 17.30 73.79
C ARG A 285 56.56 18.30 72.87
N ILE A 286 57.59 18.98 73.38
CA ILE A 286 58.47 19.82 72.57
C ILE A 286 59.79 19.09 72.32
N VAL A 287 60.15 18.91 71.05
CA VAL A 287 61.41 18.28 70.66
C VAL A 287 62.06 19.16 69.60
N ASN A 288 63.29 19.63 69.86
CA ASN A 288 64.06 20.49 68.94
C ASN A 288 63.28 21.75 68.48
N GLY A 289 62.56 22.40 69.40
CA GLY A 289 61.77 23.61 69.11
C GLY A 289 60.49 23.37 68.30
N LYS A 290 60.10 22.11 68.10
CA LYS A 290 58.86 21.72 67.41
C LYS A 290 57.86 21.13 68.39
N LEU A 291 56.58 21.44 68.18
CA LEU A 291 55.49 20.80 68.89
C LEU A 291 55.17 19.46 68.23
N GLU A 292 55.23 18.38 69.00
CA GLU A 292 54.78 17.05 68.57
C GLU A 292 53.48 16.68 69.28
N LEU A 293 52.48 16.25 68.52
CA LEU A 293 51.29 15.57 69.03
C LEU A 293 51.50 14.07 68.85
N VAL A 294 51.31 13.32 69.92
CA VAL A 294 51.67 11.91 70.02
C VAL A 294 50.42 11.07 70.24
N GLN A 295 50.31 9.97 69.50
CA GLN A 295 49.20 9.02 69.56
C GLN A 295 49.22 8.22 70.87
N ALA A 296 48.11 7.53 71.17
CA ALA A 296 48.04 6.62 72.32
C ALA A 296 49.05 5.45 72.23
N ASP A 297 49.49 5.10 71.02
CA ASP A 297 50.49 4.05 70.76
C ASP A 297 51.96 4.54 70.88
N GLY A 298 52.17 5.84 71.19
CA GLY A 298 53.48 6.47 71.36
C GLY A 298 54.13 7.02 70.08
N HIS A 299 53.54 6.83 68.89
CA HIS A 299 54.05 7.41 67.65
C HIS A 299 53.67 8.88 67.50
N VAL A 300 54.50 9.66 66.78
CA VAL A 300 54.21 11.06 66.47
C VAL A 300 53.10 11.11 65.41
N HIS A 301 51.96 11.69 65.76
CA HIS A 301 50.87 11.90 64.81
C HIS A 301 51.16 13.08 63.90
N SER A 302 51.49 14.23 64.51
CA SER A 302 51.70 15.51 63.83
C SER A 302 52.87 16.25 64.47
N ARG A 303 53.62 17.01 63.65
CA ARG A 303 54.72 17.85 64.12
C ARG A 303 54.62 19.24 63.54
N PHE A 304 54.80 20.28 64.37
CA PHE A 304 54.59 21.67 63.99
C PHE A 304 55.76 22.59 64.31
N PHE A 305 55.99 23.57 63.44
CA PHE A 305 56.81 24.75 63.70
C PHE A 305 55.96 25.87 64.30
N TYR A 306 56.46 26.56 65.31
CA TYR A 306 55.84 27.77 65.82
C TYR A 306 56.34 29.00 65.05
N LEU A 307 55.42 29.85 64.61
CA LEU A 307 55.69 31.16 64.03
C LEU A 307 55.39 32.23 65.09
N PRO A 308 56.40 32.88 65.68
CA PRO A 308 56.19 33.86 66.74
C PRO A 308 55.31 35.04 66.32
N ASP A 309 55.49 35.54 65.09
CA ASP A 309 54.80 36.73 64.58
C ASP A 309 53.28 36.53 64.46
N SER A 310 52.85 35.32 64.10
CA SER A 310 51.44 34.97 63.93
C SER A 310 50.85 34.13 65.07
N GLN A 311 51.69 33.77 66.05
CA GLN A 311 51.38 32.83 67.13
C GLN A 311 50.77 31.51 66.64
N MET A 312 51.09 31.11 65.41
CA MET A 312 50.53 29.95 64.74
C MET A 312 51.53 28.80 64.74
N PHE A 313 51.03 27.58 64.87
CA PHE A 313 51.81 26.37 64.63
C PHE A 313 51.46 25.80 63.26
N ILE A 314 52.45 25.66 62.38
CA ILE A 314 52.29 25.12 61.03
C ILE A 314 52.88 23.72 60.98
N HIS A 315 52.12 22.77 60.42
CA HIS A 315 52.58 21.41 60.24
C HIS A 315 53.85 21.35 59.37
N THR A 316 54.85 20.61 59.84
CA THR A 316 56.17 20.47 59.19
C THR A 316 56.13 19.71 57.87
N GLY A 317 55.15 18.83 57.70
CA GLY A 317 55.01 17.99 56.50
C GLY A 317 55.96 16.81 56.46
N ASP A 318 56.63 16.50 57.59
CA ASP A 318 57.59 15.42 57.69
C ASP A 318 56.95 14.05 57.37
N ASN A 319 57.65 13.23 56.57
CA ASN A 319 57.12 11.95 56.07
C ASN A 319 56.94 10.88 57.16
N ASP A 320 57.52 11.07 58.35
CA ASP A 320 57.39 10.19 59.51
C ASP A 320 56.12 10.45 60.34
N THR A 321 55.39 11.52 60.04
CA THR A 321 54.12 11.87 60.70
C THR A 321 52.93 11.17 60.03
N LYS A 322 51.96 10.69 60.82
CA LYS A 322 50.77 9.98 60.30
C LYS A 322 49.61 10.92 59.93
N SER A 323 49.70 12.20 60.27
CA SER A 323 48.65 13.18 60.02
C SER A 323 48.58 13.66 58.57
N ILE A 324 47.43 14.21 58.19
CA ILE A 324 47.23 14.86 56.90
C ILE A 324 48.16 16.10 56.81
N ARG A 325 48.78 16.34 55.66
CA ARG A 325 49.63 17.52 55.46
C ARG A 325 48.81 18.81 55.47
N GLY A 326 49.44 19.90 55.90
CA GLY A 326 48.84 21.24 55.89
C GLY A 326 48.02 21.57 57.13
N GLN A 327 48.01 20.73 58.16
CA GLN A 327 47.43 21.07 59.45
C GLN A 327 48.06 22.34 60.04
N TYR A 328 47.28 23.08 60.81
CA TYR A 328 47.81 24.20 61.58
C TYR A 328 47.00 24.41 62.85
N ILE A 329 47.65 25.02 63.84
CA ILE A 329 47.05 25.34 65.14
C ILE A 329 47.17 26.84 65.34
N ILE A 330 46.06 27.50 65.66
CA ILE A 330 46.01 28.92 66.04
C ILE A 330 45.40 29.07 67.43
N PRO A 331 45.68 30.16 68.16
CA PRO A 331 44.97 30.46 69.41
C PRO A 331 43.45 30.54 69.18
N ASP A 332 42.67 29.84 70.01
CA ASP A 332 41.20 29.88 69.99
C ASP A 332 40.73 31.09 70.81
N GLY A 333 40.76 32.26 70.16
CA GLY A 333 40.04 33.49 70.51
C GLY A 333 40.23 34.08 71.90
N LYS A 334 40.79 35.29 71.92
CA LYS A 334 39.88 36.44 71.82
C LYS A 334 40.12 37.13 70.49
#